data_AF-A0A2M4C022-F1
#
_entry.id   AF-A0A2M4C022-F1
#
_cell.length_a   1.000
_cell.length_b   1.000
_cell.length_c   1.000
_cell.angle_alpha   90.00
_cell.angle_beta   90.00
_cell.angle_gamma   90.00
#
_symmetry.space_group_name_H-M   'P 1'
#
loop_
_entity.id
_entity.type
_entity.pdbx_description
1 polymer ?
#
loop_
_entity_poly.entity_id
_entity_poly.type
_entity_poly.pdbx_seq_one_letter_code
_entity_poly.pdbx_strand_id
1 'polypeptide(L)'
;MRLHEDSQGRKLSTGEWYDNMSDDDRDIDIESDDGDDSDNTKSQNRSGGGGHFFSQAEKRAHHNALERKRRDHIKDSFTSLRDSVPSLQGEKASRAQILKKAAEYIMFMRRKNNAHQQDIDDLRRQNSMLESQIRHLEQARATGNFADGLDLALGIGNDSSRESDSSDIDEAANINNNNNGNSNGLGGARRNKKMKTNSSY
;
A
#
# COMPACT_ATOMS: atom_id res chain seq x y z
N MET A 1 -36.87 -5.24 -20.49
CA MET A 1 -37.60 -5.46 -19.23
C MET A 1 -36.90 -6.60 -18.49
N ARG A 2 -36.63 -6.44 -17.19
CA ARG A 2 -35.98 -7.48 -16.38
C ARG A 2 -37.06 -8.45 -15.92
N LEU A 3 -37.00 -9.70 -16.38
CA LEU A 3 -37.98 -10.74 -16.07
C LEU A 3 -37.51 -11.49 -14.82
N HIS A 4 -38.42 -11.67 -13.86
CA HIS A 4 -38.17 -12.44 -12.64
C HIS A 4 -39.07 -13.68 -12.68
N GLU A 5 -38.56 -14.84 -12.27
CA GLU A 5 -39.29 -16.11 -12.29
C GLU A 5 -39.82 -16.45 -10.90
N ASP A 6 -41.09 -16.86 -10.82
CA ASP A 6 -41.70 -17.36 -9.58
C ASP A 6 -41.30 -18.83 -9.30
N SER A 7 -41.67 -19.36 -8.12
CA SER A 7 -41.32 -20.73 -7.73
C SER A 7 -41.96 -21.81 -8.61
N GLN A 8 -42.87 -21.42 -9.52
CA GLN A 8 -43.56 -22.29 -10.47
C GLN A 8 -43.04 -22.10 -11.91
N GLY A 9 -41.94 -21.34 -12.08
CA GLY A 9 -41.28 -21.12 -13.36
C GLY A 9 -42.00 -20.15 -14.31
N ARG A 10 -42.96 -19.36 -13.82
CA ARG A 10 -43.60 -18.32 -14.62
C ARG A 10 -42.75 -17.05 -14.62
N LYS A 11 -42.58 -16.46 -15.80
CA LYS A 11 -41.88 -15.19 -15.98
C LYS A 11 -42.84 -14.04 -15.71
N LEU A 12 -42.60 -13.32 -14.62
CA LEU A 12 -43.35 -12.15 -14.22
C LEU A 12 -42.69 -10.87 -14.73
N SER A 13 -43.52 -9.89 -15.10
CA SER A 13 -43.05 -8.54 -15.33
C SER A 13 -42.52 -7.93 -14.03
N THR A 14 -41.64 -6.94 -14.13
CA THR A 14 -41.10 -6.26 -12.94
C THR A 14 -42.22 -5.67 -12.09
N GLY A 15 -43.32 -5.18 -12.69
CA GLY A 15 -44.48 -4.68 -11.94
C GLY A 15 -45.23 -5.78 -11.18
N GLU A 16 -45.52 -6.91 -11.84
CA GLU A 16 -46.21 -8.05 -11.22
C GLU A 16 -45.39 -8.70 -10.11
N TRP A 17 -44.05 -8.64 -10.21
CA TRP A 17 -43.16 -9.18 -9.18
C TRP A 17 -43.23 -8.38 -7.86
N TYR A 18 -43.43 -7.06 -7.94
CA TYR A 18 -43.65 -6.22 -6.76
C TYR A 18 -45.03 -6.47 -6.13
N ASP A 19 -46.07 -6.68 -6.94
CA ASP A 19 -47.43 -6.93 -6.42
C ASP A 19 -47.57 -8.31 -5.77
N ASN A 20 -46.83 -9.32 -6.26
CA ASN A 20 -46.87 -10.70 -5.74
C ASN A 20 -45.87 -10.96 -4.59
N MET A 21 -45.10 -9.96 -4.16
CA MET A 21 -44.35 -10.03 -2.91
C MET A 21 -45.32 -9.93 -1.72
N SER A 22 -45.24 -10.89 -0.81
CA SER A 22 -46.01 -10.92 0.44
C SER A 22 -45.74 -9.64 1.23
N ASP A 23 -46.73 -9.11 1.95
CA ASP A 23 -46.55 -7.88 2.76
C ASP A 23 -45.40 -8.02 3.78
N ASP A 24 -45.11 -9.25 4.26
CA ASP A 24 -43.94 -9.56 5.12
C ASP A 24 -42.57 -9.25 4.46
N ASP A 25 -42.46 -9.22 3.13
CA ASP A 25 -41.21 -8.85 2.41
C ASP A 25 -41.13 -7.34 2.07
N ARG A 26 -42.21 -6.59 2.28
CA ARG A 26 -42.27 -5.14 2.00
C ARG A 26 -41.72 -4.32 3.16
N ASP A 27 -41.83 -4.85 4.37
CA ASP A 27 -41.37 -4.22 5.60
C ASP A 27 -39.94 -4.69 5.92
N ILE A 28 -38.96 -4.26 5.11
CA ILE A 28 -37.59 -4.17 5.62
C ILE A 28 -37.61 -2.97 6.58
N ASP A 29 -37.83 -3.26 7.86
CA ASP A 29 -37.49 -2.37 8.96
C ASP A 29 -36.00 -2.06 8.87
N ILE A 30 -35.69 -0.98 8.16
CA ILE A 30 -34.40 -0.32 8.25
C ILE A 30 -34.44 0.45 9.57
N GLU A 31 -34.35 -0.28 10.67
CA GLU A 31 -33.89 0.32 11.91
C GLU A 31 -32.50 0.87 11.61
N SER A 32 -32.46 2.16 11.33
CA SER A 32 -31.24 2.95 11.36
C SER A 32 -30.81 2.90 12.82
N ASP A 33 -29.94 1.94 13.12
CA ASP A 33 -29.07 1.92 14.30
C ASP A 33 -28.18 3.16 14.22
N ASP A 34 -28.79 4.32 14.46
CA ASP A 34 -28.09 5.55 14.79
C ASP A 34 -27.69 5.38 16.26
N GLY A 35 -26.47 4.92 16.48
CA GLY A 35 -25.81 5.00 17.77
C GLY A 35 -25.87 6.42 18.30
N ASP A 36 -26.84 6.67 19.18
CA ASP A 36 -26.97 7.85 20.01
C ASP A 36 -25.87 7.80 21.08
N ASP A 37 -24.81 8.56 20.84
CA ASP A 37 -23.87 8.98 21.86
C ASP A 37 -24.01 10.50 22.03
N SER A 38 -25.03 10.94 22.76
CA SER A 38 -24.89 12.11 23.65
C SER A 38 -26.06 12.24 24.64
N ASP A 39 -25.77 11.84 25.87
CA ASP A 39 -26.53 12.14 27.06
C ASP A 39 -26.73 13.66 27.26
N ASN A 40 -27.82 14.01 27.95
CA ASN A 40 -28.03 15.26 28.69
C ASN A 40 -28.65 16.49 27.97
N THR A 41 -29.98 16.60 27.97
CA THR A 41 -30.73 17.42 28.96
C THR A 41 -32.18 17.65 28.54
N LYS A 42 -33.07 17.35 29.48
CA LYS A 42 -34.46 17.71 29.50
C LYS A 42 -34.65 19.24 29.56
N SER A 43 -35.03 19.89 28.47
CA SER A 43 -35.84 21.12 28.48
C SER A 43 -36.58 21.23 27.15
N GLN A 44 -37.85 20.83 27.08
CA GLN A 44 -38.99 21.75 27.16
C GLN A 44 -38.82 23.06 26.35
N ASN A 45 -39.62 23.11 25.29
CA ASN A 45 -40.46 24.26 24.90
C ASN A 45 -39.93 25.25 23.85
N ARG A 46 -40.58 25.16 22.68
CA ARG A 46 -41.21 26.25 21.90
C ARG A 46 -40.37 27.17 21.00
N SER A 47 -40.81 27.14 19.73
CA SER A 47 -41.05 28.30 18.86
C SER A 47 -39.83 29.02 18.28
N GLY A 48 -39.60 28.80 16.99
CA GLY A 48 -38.69 29.63 16.20
C GLY A 48 -38.41 29.01 14.83
N GLY A 49 -39.41 29.01 13.95
CA GLY A 49 -39.31 28.49 12.59
C GLY A 49 -38.19 29.16 11.80
N GLY A 50 -37.12 28.40 11.58
CA GLY A 50 -36.03 28.71 10.65
C GLY A 50 -35.20 27.48 10.27
N GLY A 51 -35.64 26.29 10.69
CA GLY A 51 -35.00 25.03 10.30
C GLY A 51 -35.23 24.84 8.80
N HIS A 52 -34.17 25.03 8.01
CA HIS A 52 -34.14 24.64 6.61
C HIS A 52 -34.48 23.14 6.53
N PHE A 53 -35.76 22.83 6.33
CA PHE A 53 -36.19 21.52 5.87
C PHE A 53 -35.70 21.40 4.43
N PHE A 54 -34.42 21.08 4.26
CA PHE A 54 -33.89 20.66 2.98
C PHE A 54 -34.81 19.58 2.44
N SER A 55 -35.32 19.80 1.24
CA SER A 55 -36.08 18.81 0.50
C SER A 55 -35.28 17.50 0.45
N GLN A 56 -35.98 16.37 0.33
CA GLN A 56 -35.31 15.08 0.20
C GLN A 56 -34.27 15.07 -0.97
N ALA A 57 -34.52 15.88 -2.00
CA ALA A 57 -33.59 16.10 -3.10
C ALA A 57 -32.32 16.85 -2.65
N GLU A 58 -32.46 17.92 -1.86
CA GLU A 58 -31.33 18.69 -1.33
C GLU A 58 -30.49 17.88 -0.35
N LYS A 59 -31.11 17.07 0.52
CA LYS A 59 -30.38 16.15 1.42
C LYS A 59 -29.53 15.16 0.62
N ARG A 60 -30.09 14.55 -0.43
CA ARG A 60 -29.35 13.66 -1.34
C ARG A 60 -28.22 14.40 -2.08
N ALA A 61 -28.49 15.61 -2.56
CA ALA A 61 -27.48 16.42 -3.25
C ALA A 61 -26.30 16.79 -2.32
N HIS A 62 -26.60 17.18 -1.08
CA HIS A 62 -25.60 17.49 -0.06
C HIS A 62 -24.74 16.27 0.29
N HIS A 63 -25.37 15.11 0.54
CA HIS A 63 -24.65 13.86 0.78
C HIS A 63 -23.72 13.50 -0.41
N ASN A 64 -24.20 13.61 -1.65
CA ASN A 64 -23.40 13.38 -2.85
C ASN A 64 -22.26 14.38 -3.04
N ALA A 65 -22.40 15.60 -2.52
CA ALA A 65 -21.35 16.61 -2.53
C ALA A 65 -20.26 16.27 -1.51
N LEU A 66 -20.65 15.91 -0.28
CA LEU A 66 -19.71 15.49 0.77
C LEU A 66 -18.91 14.25 0.36
N GLU A 67 -19.57 13.25 -0.21
CA GLU A 67 -18.88 12.02 -0.63
C GLU A 67 -17.91 12.28 -1.81
N ARG A 68 -18.23 13.22 -2.72
CA ARG A 68 -17.28 13.67 -3.75
C ARG A 68 -16.03 14.27 -3.11
N LYS A 69 -16.20 15.20 -2.17
CA LYS A 69 -15.10 15.81 -1.42
C LYS A 69 -14.25 14.76 -0.71
N ARG A 70 -14.88 13.76 -0.07
CA ARG A 70 -14.17 12.63 0.56
C ARG A 70 -13.33 11.86 -0.45
N ARG A 71 -13.89 11.53 -1.61
CA ARG A 71 -13.17 10.79 -2.67
C ARG A 71 -12.00 11.57 -3.26
N ASP A 72 -12.13 12.88 -3.37
CA ASP A 72 -11.05 13.75 -3.83
C ASP A 72 -9.90 13.74 -2.81
N HIS A 73 -10.19 13.88 -1.52
CA HIS A 73 -9.17 13.76 -0.47
C HIS A 73 -8.46 12.39 -0.50
N ILE A 74 -9.19 11.30 -0.70
CA ILE A 74 -8.60 9.96 -0.84
C ILE A 74 -7.71 9.89 -2.08
N LYS A 75 -8.13 10.47 -3.21
CA LYS A 75 -7.32 10.53 -4.43
C LYS A 75 -6.01 11.28 -4.19
N ASP A 76 -6.05 12.38 -3.45
CA ASP A 76 -4.87 13.16 -3.12
C ASP A 76 -3.92 12.35 -2.23
N SER A 77 -4.44 11.67 -1.20
CA SER A 77 -3.66 10.76 -0.36
C SER A 77 -3.00 9.62 -1.16
N PHE A 78 -3.68 9.05 -2.16
CA PHE A 78 -3.10 8.06 -3.06
C PHE A 78 -1.97 8.63 -3.93
N THR A 79 -2.09 9.90 -4.34
CA THR A 79 -1.05 10.59 -5.12
C THR A 79 0.18 10.82 -4.27
N SER A 80 0.03 11.36 -3.05
CA SER A 80 1.12 11.54 -2.10
C SER A 80 1.80 10.21 -1.74
N LEU A 81 1.02 9.13 -1.57
CA LEU A 81 1.55 7.80 -1.30
C LEU A 81 2.38 7.27 -2.47
N ARG A 82 1.89 7.40 -3.70
CA ARG A 82 2.63 6.98 -4.91
C ARG A 82 3.97 7.71 -5.01
N ASP A 83 3.96 9.02 -4.83
CA ASP A 83 5.15 9.84 -5.01
C ASP A 83 6.23 9.56 -3.93
N SER A 84 5.82 9.04 -2.77
CA SER A 84 6.70 8.59 -1.69
C SER A 84 7.34 7.20 -1.92
N VAL A 85 6.89 6.44 -2.93
CA VAL A 85 7.40 5.11 -3.25
C VAL A 85 8.29 5.19 -4.50
N PRO A 86 9.63 5.03 -4.39
CA PRO A 86 10.55 5.27 -5.51
C PRO A 86 10.25 4.46 -6.78
N SER A 87 9.79 3.22 -6.63
CA SER A 87 9.47 2.33 -7.77
C SER A 87 8.20 2.70 -8.53
N LEU A 88 7.43 3.68 -8.05
CA LEU A 88 6.20 4.15 -8.68
C LEU A 88 6.33 5.57 -9.26
N GLN A 89 7.48 6.22 -9.06
CA GLN A 89 7.68 7.59 -9.52
C GLN A 89 7.72 7.65 -11.05
N GLY A 90 6.93 8.56 -11.63
CA GLY A 90 6.85 8.73 -13.08
C GLY A 90 6.02 7.66 -13.82
N GLU A 91 5.49 6.66 -13.12
CA GLU A 91 4.69 5.58 -13.72
C GLU A 91 3.19 5.70 -13.42
N LYS A 92 2.36 5.23 -14.36
CA LYS A 92 0.92 5.06 -14.13
C LYS A 92 0.70 3.78 -13.31
N ALA A 93 0.32 3.93 -12.05
CA ALA A 93 0.01 2.81 -11.16
C ALA A 93 -1.47 2.80 -10.74
N SER A 94 -2.08 1.61 -10.73
CA SER A 94 -3.42 1.42 -10.16
C SER A 94 -3.41 1.53 -8.63
N ARG A 95 -4.57 1.78 -8.00
CA ARG A 95 -4.70 1.84 -6.53
C ARG A 95 -4.17 0.57 -5.85
N ALA A 96 -4.48 -0.61 -6.39
CA ALA A 96 -4.00 -1.88 -5.87
C ALA A 96 -2.47 -2.00 -5.97
N GLN A 97 -1.87 -1.58 -7.08
CA GLN A 97 -0.42 -1.56 -7.24
C GLN A 97 0.25 -0.58 -6.27
N ILE A 98 -0.33 0.61 -6.06
CA ILE A 98 0.20 1.60 -5.11
C ILE A 98 0.28 0.98 -3.70
N LEU A 99 -0.81 0.35 -3.23
CA LEU A 99 -0.85 -0.29 -1.92
C LEU A 99 0.17 -1.44 -1.83
N LYS A 100 0.22 -2.31 -2.84
CA LYS A 100 1.16 -3.44 -2.88
C LYS A 100 2.61 -2.97 -2.81
N LYS A 101 2.99 -2.02 -3.68
CA LYS A 101 4.36 -1.50 -3.76
C LYS A 101 4.75 -0.68 -2.54
N ALA A 102 3.81 0.04 -1.92
CA ALA A 102 4.05 0.71 -0.65
C ALA A 102 4.35 -0.29 0.48
N ALA A 103 3.57 -1.37 0.58
CA ALA A 103 3.81 -2.43 1.56
C ALA A 103 5.19 -3.09 1.35
N GLU A 104 5.51 -3.46 0.11
CA GLU A 104 6.83 -4.00 -0.27
C GLU A 104 7.96 -3.02 0.12
N TYR A 105 7.79 -1.72 -0.15
CA TYR A 105 8.79 -0.71 0.16
C TYR A 105 8.99 -0.53 1.67
N ILE A 106 7.93 -0.56 2.48
CA ILE A 106 8.04 -0.52 3.95
C ILE A 106 8.84 -1.73 4.45
N MET A 107 8.56 -2.94 3.96
CA MET A 107 9.28 -4.14 4.34
C MET A 107 10.76 -4.09 3.93
N PHE A 108 11.04 -3.59 2.73
CA PHE A 108 12.39 -3.35 2.24
C PHE A 108 13.15 -2.37 3.14
N MET A 109 12.55 -1.20 3.42
CA MET A 109 13.19 -0.17 4.25
C MET A 109 13.45 -0.64 5.67
N ARG A 110 12.56 -1.47 6.26
CA ARG A 110 12.80 -2.10 7.57
C ARG A 110 14.04 -2.99 7.55
N ARG A 111 14.15 -3.90 6.56
CA ARG A 111 15.32 -4.77 6.40
C ARG A 111 16.60 -3.96 6.18
N LYS A 112 16.54 -2.94 5.32
CA LYS A 112 17.67 -2.05 5.03
C LYS A 112 18.13 -1.27 6.27
N ASN A 113 17.20 -0.73 7.05
CA ASN A 113 17.53 -0.02 8.29
C ASN A 113 18.15 -0.96 9.33
N ASN A 114 17.67 -2.20 9.44
CA ASN A 114 18.25 -3.19 10.35
C ASN A 114 19.68 -3.57 9.95
N ALA A 115 19.95 -3.77 8.65
CA ALA A 115 21.30 -4.02 8.16
C ALA A 115 22.24 -2.85 8.47
N HIS A 116 21.80 -1.62 8.19
CA HIS A 116 22.59 -0.43 8.55
C HIS A 116 22.82 -0.28 10.05
N GLN A 117 21.85 -0.67 10.89
CA GLN A 117 22.03 -0.66 12.33
C GLN A 117 23.08 -1.69 12.77
N GLN A 118 23.07 -2.88 12.17
CA GLN A 118 24.10 -3.90 12.40
C GLN A 118 25.49 -3.39 11.98
N ASP A 119 25.62 -2.76 10.82
CA ASP A 119 26.87 -2.16 10.35
C ASP A 119 27.39 -1.09 11.33
N ILE A 120 26.49 -0.23 11.83
CA ILE A 120 26.82 0.80 12.82
C ILE A 120 27.36 0.16 14.10
N ASP A 121 26.71 -0.90 14.60
CA ASP A 121 27.10 -1.53 15.85
C ASP A 121 28.40 -2.33 15.73
N ASP A 122 28.66 -2.94 14.59
CA ASP A 122 29.94 -3.61 14.31
C ASP A 122 31.09 -2.60 14.18
N LEU A 123 30.87 -1.47 13.49
CA LEU A 123 31.85 -0.38 13.42
C LEU A 123 32.12 0.23 14.79
N ARG A 124 31.10 0.40 15.63
CA ARG A 124 31.26 0.86 17.03
C ARG A 124 32.10 -0.12 17.85
N ARG A 125 31.88 -1.44 17.70
CA ARG A 125 32.69 -2.46 18.37
C ARG A 125 34.15 -2.38 17.91
N GLN A 126 34.38 -2.29 16.60
CA GLN A 126 35.73 -2.16 16.02
C GLN A 126 36.43 -0.89 16.53
N ASN A 127 35.77 0.25 16.49
CA ASN A 127 36.35 1.51 17.02
C ASN A 127 36.70 1.40 18.50
N SER A 128 35.82 0.81 19.33
CA SER A 128 36.11 0.60 20.75
C SER A 128 37.34 -0.29 20.99
N MET A 129 37.49 -1.36 20.20
CA MET A 129 38.68 -2.23 20.26
C MET A 129 39.95 -1.47 19.87
N LEU A 130 39.92 -0.74 18.75
CA LEU A 130 41.04 0.05 18.27
C LEU A 130 41.43 1.16 19.26
N GLU A 131 40.45 1.86 19.83
CA GLU A 131 40.70 2.85 20.88
C GLU A 131 41.34 2.22 22.12
N SER A 132 40.94 1.00 22.50
CA SER A 132 41.58 0.30 23.61
C SER A 132 43.02 -0.10 23.29
N GLN A 133 43.28 -0.57 22.07
CA GLN A 133 44.62 -0.89 21.61
C GLN A 133 45.51 0.36 21.59
N ILE A 134 45.01 1.49 21.09
CA ILE A 134 45.73 2.77 21.08
C ILE A 134 46.08 3.18 22.50
N ARG A 135 45.12 3.16 23.44
CA ARG A 135 45.38 3.49 24.86
C ARG A 135 46.47 2.62 25.48
N HIS A 136 46.45 1.30 25.22
CA HIS A 136 47.45 0.39 25.74
C HIS A 136 48.85 0.68 25.16
N LEU A 137 48.94 0.91 23.84
CA LEU A 137 50.20 1.25 23.18
C LEU A 137 50.75 2.61 23.64
N GLU A 138 49.89 3.60 23.87
CA GLU A 138 50.27 4.89 24.43
C GLU A 138 50.83 4.75 25.85
N GLN A 139 50.19 3.92 26.68
CA GLN A 139 50.67 3.61 28.03
C GLN A 139 52.02 2.88 28.01
N ALA A 140 52.17 1.85 27.16
CA ALA A 140 53.42 1.12 27.00
C ALA A 140 54.57 2.01 26.49
N ARG A 141 54.28 2.93 25.57
CA ARG A 141 55.24 3.93 25.09
C ARG A 141 55.64 4.90 26.20
N ALA A 142 54.72 5.29 27.07
CA ALA A 142 55.01 6.18 28.20
C ALA A 142 55.82 5.51 29.31
N THR A 143 55.61 4.21 29.55
CA THR A 143 56.31 3.45 30.60
C THR A 143 57.62 2.80 30.14
N GLY A 144 57.87 2.73 28.82
CA GLY A 144 59.04 2.07 28.25
C GLY A 144 58.95 0.54 28.19
N ASN A 145 57.82 -0.05 28.61
CA ASN A 145 57.58 -1.50 28.62
C ASN A 145 56.83 -1.93 27.35
N PHE A 146 57.55 -2.07 26.24
CA PHE A 146 56.97 -2.45 24.93
C PHE A 146 56.52 -3.92 24.84
N ALA A 147 57.08 -4.82 25.66
CA ALA A 147 56.82 -6.25 25.59
C ALA A 147 55.40 -6.65 26.10
N ASP A 148 54.90 -6.01 27.16
CA ASP A 148 53.55 -6.28 27.72
C ASP A 148 52.43 -5.64 26.88
N GLY A 149 52.71 -4.51 26.22
CA GLY A 149 51.71 -3.78 25.42
C GLY A 149 51.30 -4.52 24.15
N LEU A 150 52.16 -5.38 23.59
CA LEU A 150 51.92 -6.07 22.32
C LEU A 150 51.00 -7.30 22.48
N ASP A 151 51.14 -8.05 23.56
CA ASP A 151 50.39 -9.30 23.81
C ASP A 151 48.90 -9.04 24.11
N LEU A 152 48.60 -7.99 24.90
CA LEU A 152 47.23 -7.60 25.22
C LEU A 152 46.56 -6.81 24.09
N ALA A 153 47.32 -6.05 23.29
CA ALA A 153 46.79 -5.32 22.14
C ALA A 153 46.39 -6.25 20.97
N LEU A 154 47.07 -7.39 20.79
CA LEU A 154 46.82 -8.30 19.68
C LEU A 154 45.68 -9.29 19.89
N GLY A 155 45.06 -9.34 21.08
CA GLY A 155 43.79 -10.05 21.29
C GLY A 155 43.76 -11.45 20.68
N ILE A 156 44.85 -12.22 20.81
CA ILE A 156 44.93 -13.63 20.38
C ILE A 156 44.13 -14.46 21.39
N GLY A 157 42.82 -14.24 21.39
CA GLY A 157 41.82 -14.90 22.20
C GLY A 157 40.66 -15.30 21.30
N ASN A 158 40.92 -16.30 20.46
CA ASN A 158 39.98 -17.28 19.93
C ASN A 158 38.48 -17.00 20.21
N ASP A 159 37.81 -16.20 19.37
CA ASP A 159 36.35 -16.23 19.22
C ASP A 159 36.00 -16.90 17.89
N SER A 160 36.14 -18.22 17.89
CA SER A 160 35.74 -19.13 16.84
C SER A 160 34.27 -19.55 17.03
N SER A 161 33.34 -18.60 17.12
CA SER A 161 31.90 -18.90 17.23
C SER A 161 31.00 -17.89 16.53
N ARG A 162 31.18 -17.71 15.22
CA ARG A 162 30.15 -17.13 14.34
C ARG A 162 29.88 -18.05 13.17
N GLU A 163 29.10 -19.08 13.45
CA GLU A 163 28.27 -19.77 12.45
C GLU A 163 27.42 -18.70 11.75
N SER A 164 27.80 -18.35 10.53
CA SER A 164 27.02 -17.48 9.67
C SER A 164 25.93 -18.35 9.03
N ASP A 165 24.72 -18.34 9.59
CA ASP A 165 23.54 -18.83 8.90
C ASP A 165 23.20 -17.83 7.79
N SER A 166 23.78 -18.08 6.62
CA SER A 166 23.50 -17.40 5.36
C SER A 166 22.69 -18.37 4.50
N SER A 167 21.39 -18.42 4.74
CA SER A 167 20.43 -18.98 3.80
C SER A 167 19.60 -17.86 3.15
N ASP A 168 19.33 -18.05 1.86
CA ASP A 168 18.48 -17.25 0.95
C ASP A 168 19.16 -16.15 0.12
N ILE A 169 20.02 -16.61 -0.79
CA ILE A 169 20.21 -16.00 -2.11
C ILE A 169 18.98 -16.36 -2.95
N ASP A 170 18.03 -15.42 -3.06
CA ASP A 170 17.12 -15.40 -4.21
C ASP A 170 17.84 -14.69 -5.36
N GLU A 171 18.31 -15.51 -6.29
CA GLU A 171 18.89 -15.13 -7.56
C GLU A 171 17.88 -14.37 -8.42
N ALA A 172 17.96 -13.04 -8.37
CA ALA A 172 17.20 -12.15 -9.24
C ALA A 172 18.15 -11.26 -10.05
N ALA A 173 18.55 -11.77 -11.23
CA ALA A 173 18.56 -11.06 -12.52
C ALA A 173 19.79 -11.40 -13.38
N ASN A 174 19.59 -12.25 -14.38
CA ASN A 174 20.28 -12.08 -15.66
C ASN A 174 19.34 -12.42 -16.83
N ILE A 175 18.34 -11.57 -17.06
CA ILE A 175 17.66 -11.55 -18.36
C ILE A 175 18.53 -10.70 -19.28
N ASN A 176 19.53 -11.35 -19.85
CA ASN A 176 20.32 -10.79 -20.93
C ASN A 176 19.47 -10.76 -22.22
N ASN A 177 19.18 -9.55 -22.67
CA ASN A 177 18.68 -9.27 -24.01
C ASN A 177 19.75 -9.67 -25.04
N ASN A 178 19.52 -10.76 -25.78
CA ASN A 178 19.84 -10.84 -27.21
C ASN A 178 19.40 -12.19 -27.80
N ASN A 179 18.44 -12.16 -28.73
CA ASN A 179 18.47 -13.09 -29.85
C ASN A 179 17.86 -12.42 -31.08
N ASN A 180 18.77 -11.92 -31.92
CA ASN A 180 18.53 -11.52 -33.30
C ASN A 180 18.97 -12.67 -34.22
N GLY A 181 18.05 -13.13 -35.08
CA GLY A 181 18.32 -13.78 -36.37
C GLY A 181 18.40 -15.32 -36.37
N ASN A 182 17.46 -16.01 -37.03
CA ASN A 182 17.56 -16.28 -38.49
C ASN A 182 16.45 -17.23 -39.03
N SER A 183 15.90 -16.84 -40.18
CA SER A 183 15.19 -17.54 -41.28
C SER A 183 14.52 -18.91 -41.09
N ASN A 184 13.22 -19.00 -41.42
CA ASN A 184 12.74 -19.58 -42.70
C ASN A 184 11.21 -19.51 -42.90
N GLY A 185 10.82 -18.92 -44.05
CA GLY A 185 9.64 -19.18 -44.90
C GLY A 185 8.28 -19.59 -44.31
N LEU A 186 7.25 -18.78 -44.56
CA LEU A 186 6.14 -19.06 -45.50
C LEU A 186 4.94 -18.10 -45.27
N GLY A 187 4.66 -17.28 -46.28
CA GLY A 187 3.34 -16.78 -46.74
C GLY A 187 2.29 -16.23 -45.75
N GLY A 188 1.86 -14.98 -45.93
CA GLY A 188 0.53 -14.56 -45.47
C GLY A 188 0.23 -13.06 -45.33
N ALA A 189 -0.02 -12.39 -46.45
CA ALA A 189 -0.85 -11.19 -46.65
C ALA A 189 -1.07 -10.15 -45.52
N ARG A 190 -0.47 -8.97 -45.73
CA ARG A 190 -0.83 -7.67 -45.12
C ARG A 190 -2.27 -7.26 -45.44
N ARG A 191 -3.04 -6.77 -44.45
CA ARG A 191 -4.25 -5.96 -44.69
C ARG A 191 -4.36 -4.81 -43.70
N ASN A 192 -3.99 -3.61 -44.14
CA ASN A 192 -4.40 -2.35 -43.52
C ASN A 192 -5.80 -2.00 -44.00
N LYS A 193 -6.75 -1.74 -43.10
CA LYS A 193 -8.08 -1.21 -43.45
C LYS A 193 -8.16 0.26 -43.01
N LYS A 194 -8.24 1.14 -44.01
CA LYS A 194 -8.36 2.60 -43.87
C LYS A 194 -9.72 2.99 -43.27
N MET A 195 -9.67 4.08 -42.49
CA MET A 195 -10.80 4.87 -41.99
C MET A 195 -11.70 5.35 -43.14
N LYS A 196 -13.02 5.32 -42.94
CA LYS A 196 -13.98 6.06 -43.78
C LYS A 196 -14.47 7.27 -43.00
N THR A 197 -14.13 8.45 -43.51
CA THR A 197 -14.77 9.73 -43.18
C THR A 197 -16.05 9.83 -44.00
N ASN A 198 -17.22 9.93 -43.37
CA ASN A 198 -18.43 10.41 -44.04
C ASN A 198 -18.53 11.92 -43.83
N SER A 199 -18.45 12.67 -44.92
CA SER A 199 -18.71 14.11 -45.00
C SER A 199 -19.53 14.36 -46.26
N SER A 200 -20.62 15.13 -46.09
CA SER A 200 -21.47 15.78 -47.11
C SER A 200 -22.35 14.87 -47.98
N TYR A 201 -23.58 15.21 -48.35
CA TYR A 201 -24.43 16.41 -48.19
C TYR A 201 -25.85 15.98 -47.82
#